data_AF-A0A967C4M0-F1
#
_entry.id   AF-A0A967C4M0-F1
#
_cell.length_a   1.000
_cell.length_b   1.000
_cell.length_c   1.000
_cell.angle_alpha   90.00
_cell.angle_beta   90.00
_cell.angle_gamma   90.00
#
_symmetry.space_group_name_H-M   'P 1'
#
loop_
_entity.id
_entity.type
_entity.pdbx_description
1 polymer ?
#
loop_
_entity_poly.entity_id
_entity_poly.type
_entity_poly.pdbx_seq_one_letter_code
_entity_poly.pdbx_strand_id
1 'polypeptide(L)' 'MASLIPVPLARPIVALTPLVGTLLVPLVVPLLMVRVGIGAGVLAAVLISCLWFAAMLSSSELPEHG' A
#
# COMPACT_ATOMS: atom_id res chain seq x y z
N MET A 1 -0.21 -21.91 7.91
CA MET A 1 -0.52 -21.98 6.46
C MET A 1 0.80 -21.68 5.75
N ALA A 2 1.39 -22.65 5.03
CA ALA A 2 2.71 -22.46 4.45
C ALA A 2 2.70 -21.30 3.45
N SER A 3 3.67 -20.37 3.55
CA SER A 3 3.77 -19.26 2.61
C SER A 3 4.05 -19.82 1.22
N LEU A 4 3.17 -19.48 0.25
CA LEU A 4 3.33 -19.84 -1.17
C LEU A 4 4.48 -19.08 -1.84
N ILE A 5 5.11 -18.14 -1.12
CA ILE A 5 6.22 -17.32 -1.59
C ILE A 5 7.46 -17.72 -0.78
N PRO A 6 8.56 -18.12 -1.45
CA PRO A 6 9.81 -18.41 -0.76
C PRO A 6 10.36 -17.14 -0.09
N VAL A 7 10.79 -17.27 1.17
CA VAL A 7 11.36 -16.19 2.04
C VAL A 7 12.30 -15.19 1.33
N PRO A 8 13.20 -15.59 0.40
CA PRO A 8 14.03 -14.62 -0.33
C PRO A 8 13.26 -13.66 -1.26
N LEU A 9 12.05 -14.02 -1.73
CA LEU A 9 11.19 -13.17 -2.55
C LEU A 9 10.20 -12.34 -1.72
N ALA A 10 9.88 -12.74 -0.48
CA ALA A 10 8.98 -12.00 0.40
C ALA A 10 9.59 -10.65 0.84
N ARG A 11 10.88 -10.63 1.20
CA ARG A 11 11.60 -9.42 1.63
C ARG A 11 11.57 -8.26 0.64
N PRO A 12 11.90 -8.43 -0.66
CA PRO A 12 11.84 -7.32 -1.62
C PRO A 12 10.41 -6.85 -1.91
N ILE A 13 9.42 -7.75 -1.86
CA ILE A 13 8.01 -7.39 -2.06
C ILE A 13 7.53 -6.47 -0.92
N VAL A 14 7.83 -6.83 0.33
CA VAL A 14 7.50 -5.99 1.51
C VAL A 14 8.20 -4.62 1.44
N ALA A 15 9.44 -4.58 0.94
CA ALA A 15 10.18 -3.32 0.79
C ALA A 15 9.68 -2.44 -0.37
N LEU A 16 9.21 -3.04 -1.47
CA LEU A 16 8.66 -2.31 -2.61
C LEU A 16 7.28 -1.74 -2.33
N THR A 17 6.55 -2.38 -1.43
CA THR A 17 5.23 -1.94 -0.99
C THR A 17 5.29 -0.44 -0.64
N PRO A 18 5.95 0.04 0.43
CA PRO A 18 5.89 1.46 0.82
C PRO A 18 6.26 2.46 -0.28
N LEU A 19 7.12 2.09 -1.23
CA LEU A 19 7.46 2.92 -2.40
C LEU A 19 6.27 3.15 -3.33
N VAL A 20 5.45 2.13 -3.56
CA VAL A 20 4.26 2.23 -4.41
C VAL A 20 3.22 3.15 -3.79
N GLY A 21 2.98 3.04 -2.48
CA GLY A 21 2.06 3.94 -1.76
C GLY A 21 2.53 5.40 -1.77
N THR A 22 3.83 5.64 -1.57
CA THR A 22 4.41 6.99 -1.56
C THR A 22 4.40 7.67 -2.92
N LEU A 23 4.43 6.92 -4.03
CA LEU A 23 4.36 7.48 -5.39
C LEU A 23 2.91 7.64 -5.88
N LEU A 24 2.03 6.67 -5.62
CA LEU A 24 0.66 6.68 -6.12
C LEU A 24 -0.18 7.80 -5.50
N VAL A 25 -0.12 7.98 -4.18
CA VAL A 25 -0.96 8.94 -3.46
C VAL A 25 -0.74 10.39 -3.93
N PRO A 26 0.49 10.94 -3.97
CA PRO A 26 0.71 12.32 -4.41
C PRO A 26 0.49 12.53 -5.91
N LEU A 27 0.37 11.47 -6.72
CA LEU A 27 0.09 11.60 -8.15
C LEU A 27 -1.42 11.55 -8.43
N VAL A 28 -2.10 10.53 -7.87
CA VAL A 28 -3.51 10.24 -8.13
C VAL A 28 -4.42 11.26 -7.44
N VAL A 29 -4.09 11.66 -6.20
CA VAL A 29 -4.95 12.56 -5.42
C VAL A 29 -5.05 13.95 -6.06
N PRO A 30 -3.95 14.65 -6.40
CA PRO A 30 -4.06 15.96 -7.05
C PRO A 30 -4.69 15.88 -8.42
N LEU A 31 -4.42 14.81 -9.18
CA LEU A 31 -5.04 14.61 -10.49
C LEU A 31 -6.57 14.50 -10.36
N LEU A 32 -7.07 13.74 -9.38
CA LEU A 32 -8.50 13.65 -9.10
C LEU A 32 -9.08 14.97 -8.59
N MET A 33 -8.34 15.70 -7.75
CA MET A 33 -8.77 17.02 -7.28
C MET A 33 -8.94 18.02 -8.43
N VAL A 34 -8.03 18.02 -9.40
CA VAL A 34 -8.07 18.92 -10.56
C VAL A 34 -9.11 18.49 -11.59
N ARG A 35 -9.30 17.18 -11.81
CA ARG A 35 -10.12 16.67 -12.92
C ARG A 35 -11.57 16.33 -12.53
N VAL A 36 -11.82 15.96 -11.29
CA VAL A 36 -13.13 15.48 -10.81
C VAL A 36 -13.65 16.35 -9.67
N GLY A 37 -12.75 16.80 -8.80
CA GLY A 37 -13.06 17.71 -7.70
C GLY A 37 -12.45 17.25 -6.37
N ILE A 38 -12.44 18.15 -5.40
CA ILE A 38 -11.75 17.96 -4.12
C ILE A 38 -12.26 16.73 -3.38
N GLY A 39 -13.59 16.57 -3.30
CA GLY A 39 -14.21 15.43 -2.60
C GLY A 39 -13.80 14.07 -3.17
N ALA A 40 -13.67 13.94 -4.49
CA ALA A 40 -13.20 12.72 -5.14
C ALA A 40 -11.73 12.42 -4.81
N GLY A 41 -10.88 13.45 -4.81
CA GLY A 41 -9.48 13.31 -4.41
C GLY A 41 -9.32 12.88 -2.94
N VAL A 42 -10.09 13.48 -2.02
CA VAL A 42 -10.07 13.13 -0.60
C VAL A 42 -10.57 11.68 -0.39
N LEU A 43 -11.68 11.30 -1.01
CA LEU A 43 -12.23 9.94 -0.88
C LEU A 43 -11.25 8.89 -1.44
N ALA A 44 -10.63 9.17 -2.59
CA ALA A 44 -9.60 8.30 -3.15
C ALA A 44 -8.38 8.18 -2.24
N ALA A 45 -7.91 9.28 -1.64
CA ALA A 45 -6.80 9.25 -0.69
C ALA A 45 -7.09 8.31 0.49
N VAL A 46 -8.30 8.38 1.06
CA VAL A 46 -8.73 7.53 2.16
C VAL A 46 -8.80 6.07 1.73
N LEU A 47 -9.52 5.77 0.65
CA LEU A 47 -9.71 4.38 0.21
C LEU A 47 -8.41 3.70 -0.20
N ILE A 48 -7.56 4.41 -0.97
CA ILE A 48 -6.27 3.89 -1.40
C ILE A 48 -5.38 3.65 -0.17
N SER A 49 -5.32 4.57 0.78
CA SER A 49 -4.50 4.42 1.98
C SER A 49 -4.98 3.27 2.87
N CYS A 50 -6.29 3.09 3.04
CA CYS A 50 -6.85 1.97 3.80
C CYS A 50 -6.54 0.62 3.16
N LEU A 51 -6.78 0.49 1.85
CA LEU A 51 -6.50 -0.74 1.10
C LEU A 51 -5.00 -1.08 1.15
N TRP A 52 -4.18 -0.04 0.99
CA TRP A 52 -2.74 -0.12 1.07
C TRP A 52 -2.24 -0.59 2.44
N PHE A 53 -2.76 -0.01 3.51
CA PHE A 53 -2.41 -0.37 4.87
C PHE A 53 -2.82 -1.81 5.19
N ALA A 54 -4.00 -2.24 4.74
CA ALA A 54 -4.44 -3.63 4.89
C ALA A 54 -3.50 -4.62 4.18
N ALA A 55 -3.05 -4.31 2.97
CA ALA A 55 -2.08 -5.12 2.23
C ALA A 55 -0.69 -5.16 2.90
N MET A 56 -0.27 -4.06 3.52
CA MET A 56 0.95 -4.00 4.31
C MET A 56 0.84 -4.87 5.57
N LEU A 57 -0.28 -4.80 6.28
CA LEU A 57 -0.56 -5.65 7.45
C LEU A 57 -0.60 -7.13 7.10
N SER A 58 -1.18 -7.51 5.95
CA SER A 58 -1.20 -8.92 5.52
C SER A 58 0.17 -9.47 5.17
N SER A 59 1.13 -8.59 4.86
CA SER A 59 2.51 -8.96 4.51
C SER A 59 3.48 -8.79 5.70
N SER A 60 2.97 -8.39 6.86
CA SER A 60 3.79 -8.18 8.06
C SER A 60 4.16 -9.52 8.67
N GLU A 61 5.38 -9.98 8.39
CA GLU A 61 5.98 -11.11 9.09
C GLU A 61 6.30 -10.64 10.53
N LEU A 62 5.41 -10.93 11.50
CA LEU A 62 5.75 -10.76 12.92
C LEU A 62 6.96 -11.67 13.20
N PRO A 63 8.06 -11.17 13.80
CA PRO A 63 9.15 -12.04 14.22
C PRO A 63 8.57 -13.08 15.19
N GLU A 64 8.58 -14.36 14.78
CA GLU A 64 8.39 -15.45 15.73
C GLU A 64 9.51 -15.30 16.76
N HIS A 65 9.11 -15.01 17.99
CA HIS A 65 10.05 -14.77 19.08
C HIS A 65 10.88 -16.06 19.26
N GLY A 66 12.20 -15.92 19.20
CA GLY A 66 13.13 -16.85 19.85
C GLY A 66 13.23 -16.51 21.33
#